data_AF-A0A2X4XK70-F1
#
_entry.id   AF-A0A2X4XK70-F1
#
_cell.length_a   1.000
_cell.length_b   1.000
_cell.length_c   1.000
_cell.angle_alpha   90.00
_cell.angle_beta   90.00
_cell.angle_gamma   90.00
#
_symmetry.space_group_name_H-M   'P 1'
#
loop_
_entity.id
_entity.type
_entity.pdbx_description
1 polymer ?
#
loop_
_entity_poly.entity_id
_entity_poly.type
_entity_poly.pdbx_seq_one_letter_code
_entity_poly.pdbx_strand_id
1 'polypeptide(L)'
;MTMAFTSNLLLASALLLFGFPAQAEIYYKYSRQEGGNAAVYRETTDYITTEGHHGRRDKVIAILPEIDWNKDFDKLRSVDLSMLQEKWLRQDRDDFSNEDDECYGYITNGSHIIRAGKIVRNSFDAPIVDVASFRAFGRFAADKDSLYFDGVRTDDNTGEKRVNMAALKAVANNTTMLTDGHSLYVKGRWQGSASRFTALAQKPWRKSGSLDDSVWKWKSKCPQSPQGAFDVIARTDSGLLINGEPIDADPDSFKIVRWMPNALLVYRDKNGIRRYVFGKGKMNETLVEQQPIDCSRAFELRADKVTWQKQRATKRGGDCVVETLSGVDPELFRLVTERVAQYQDRLYVATETKFGEKQLEVITLDKPDLVINKHLNAGNRYGYLVRDFYGLDKRKMVFVFATSGPMVVLTNNSYPNGVFAHDERYVYIFDDYGQLHRHETANPESVWIRGGRLATAEGFYSSSNGAFSPHAKNADDVP
;
A
#
# COMPACT_ATOMS: atom_id res chain seq x y z
N MET A 1 10.14 72.83 16.21
CA MET A 1 11.56 72.89 16.61
C MET A 1 11.75 71.79 17.66
N THR A 2 12.82 70.98 17.55
CA THR A 2 13.12 69.68 18.25
C THR A 2 12.12 68.53 17.97
N MET A 3 12.37 67.50 17.14
CA MET A 3 13.34 66.35 17.16
C MET A 3 13.32 65.58 18.50
N ALA A 4 13.35 64.25 18.64
CA ALA A 4 13.52 63.09 17.75
C ALA A 4 13.33 61.76 18.54
N PHE A 5 12.97 60.67 17.83
CA PHE A 5 13.33 59.23 18.03
C PHE A 5 13.19 58.50 19.40
N THR A 6 12.41 57.41 19.46
CA THR A 6 12.87 55.99 19.49
C THR A 6 11.80 54.97 19.95
N SER A 7 11.83 53.80 19.28
CA SER A 7 11.35 52.43 19.52
C SER A 7 10.73 52.00 20.88
N ASN A 8 9.66 51.17 20.83
CA ASN A 8 9.72 49.78 21.32
C ASN A 8 8.48 48.91 21.03
N LEU A 9 8.79 47.62 20.91
CA LEU A 9 8.04 46.41 20.59
C LEU A 9 7.03 45.96 21.69
N LEU A 10 6.17 44.99 21.30
CA LEU A 10 5.42 43.99 22.11
C LEU A 10 3.98 44.35 22.55
N LEU A 11 2.99 43.67 21.95
CA LEU A 11 2.35 42.52 22.60
C LEU A 11 1.60 41.63 21.59
N ALA A 12 1.93 40.34 21.65
CA ALA A 12 1.29 39.26 20.93
C ALA A 12 -0.10 38.95 21.54
N SER A 13 -1.07 38.60 20.69
CA SER A 13 -2.26 37.85 21.11
C SER A 13 -2.28 36.54 20.32
N ALA A 14 -1.98 35.47 21.05
CA ALA A 14 -2.00 34.09 20.59
C ALA A 14 -3.45 33.61 20.44
N LEU A 15 -3.84 33.20 19.24
CA LEU A 15 -4.91 32.23 19.05
C LEU A 15 -4.26 30.91 18.60
N LEU A 16 -4.23 29.96 19.52
CA LEU A 16 -3.81 28.58 19.29
C LEU A 16 -4.85 27.89 18.39
N LEU A 17 -4.54 27.80 17.09
CA LEU A 17 -5.17 26.83 16.19
C LEU A 17 -4.48 25.47 16.41
N PHE A 18 -5.02 24.66 17.31
CA PHE A 18 -4.75 23.22 17.35
C PHE A 18 -5.47 22.55 16.17
N GLY A 19 -4.88 22.66 14.97
CA GLY A 19 -5.20 21.79 13.85
C GLY A 19 -4.44 20.49 14.01
N PHE A 20 -5.12 19.42 14.39
CA PHE A 20 -4.57 18.07 14.34
C PHE A 20 -4.21 17.72 12.89
N PRO A 21 -2.97 17.35 12.57
CA PRO A 21 -2.68 16.86 11.23
C PRO A 21 -3.28 15.47 11.10
N ALA A 22 -4.16 15.30 10.12
CA ALA A 22 -4.34 14.03 9.44
C ALA A 22 -2.95 13.45 9.14
N GLN A 23 -2.77 12.14 9.32
CA GLN A 23 -1.51 11.47 8.96
C GLN A 23 -1.36 11.49 7.44
N ALA A 24 -0.88 12.63 6.93
CA ALA A 24 -0.26 12.73 5.63
C ALA A 24 0.96 11.80 5.64
N GLU A 25 1.04 10.91 4.67
CA GLU A 25 2.24 10.11 4.39
C GLU A 25 3.43 11.08 4.24
N ILE A 26 4.51 10.81 4.98
CA ILE A 26 5.64 11.74 5.13
C ILE A 26 6.77 11.26 4.23
N TYR A 27 7.01 11.98 3.14
CA TYR A 27 8.11 11.74 2.21
C TYR A 27 9.39 12.45 2.70
N TYR A 28 10.55 11.79 2.57
CA TYR A 28 11.85 12.33 2.95
C TYR A 28 12.77 12.37 1.73
N LYS A 29 13.03 13.56 1.21
CA LYS A 29 14.03 13.79 0.16
C LYS A 29 15.30 14.40 0.77
N TYR A 30 16.46 13.90 0.37
CA TYR A 30 17.76 14.44 0.75
C TYR A 30 18.35 15.18 -0.45
N SER A 31 18.54 16.49 -0.35
CA SER A 31 19.18 17.26 -1.42
C SER A 31 20.25 18.22 -0.90
N ARG A 32 21.15 18.58 -1.80
CA ARG A 32 22.23 19.53 -1.58
C ARG A 32 21.68 20.96 -1.71
N GLN A 33 21.73 21.76 -0.64
CA GLN A 33 21.43 23.20 -0.74
C GLN A 33 22.69 24.03 -1.03
N GLU A 34 22.49 25.21 -1.61
CA GLU A 34 23.51 26.27 -1.65
C GLU A 34 23.92 26.62 -0.21
N GLY A 35 25.20 26.42 0.11
CA GLY A 35 25.74 26.57 1.47
C GLY A 35 26.22 25.28 2.15
N GLY A 36 26.01 24.10 1.54
CA GLY A 36 26.63 22.83 1.98
C GLY A 36 25.91 22.05 3.08
N ASN A 37 24.77 22.55 3.58
CA ASN A 37 23.93 21.85 4.55
C ASN A 37 22.93 20.91 3.85
N ALA A 38 22.60 19.77 4.46
CA ALA A 38 21.42 19.02 4.02
C ALA A 38 20.15 19.72 4.42
N ALA A 39 19.22 19.76 3.48
CA ALA A 39 17.82 19.86 3.78
C ALA A 39 17.20 18.47 3.62
N VAL A 40 16.53 18.03 4.67
CA VAL A 40 15.53 16.98 4.59
C VAL A 40 14.24 17.68 4.23
N TYR A 41 13.62 17.31 3.12
CA TYR A 41 12.36 17.90 2.71
C TYR A 41 11.18 17.04 3.15
N ARG A 42 10.11 17.71 3.59
CA ARG A 42 8.75 17.17 3.69
C ARG A 42 8.00 17.74 2.53
N GLU A 43 7.45 16.87 1.72
CA GLU A 43 6.46 17.27 0.75
C GLU A 43 5.25 17.83 1.53
N THR A 44 4.96 19.11 1.33
CA THR A 44 3.78 19.72 1.94
C THR A 44 2.96 20.38 0.85
N THR A 45 1.94 19.63 0.43
CA THR A 45 0.76 20.08 -0.33
C THR A 45 1.01 20.53 -1.76
N ASP A 46 0.20 19.98 -2.66
CA ASP A 46 -0.08 20.57 -3.96
C ASP A 46 -0.56 22.02 -3.77
N TYR A 47 0.05 22.96 -4.48
CA TYR A 47 -0.52 24.30 -4.64
C TYR A 47 -0.76 24.58 -6.12
N ILE A 48 -1.82 25.33 -6.39
CA ILE A 48 -2.19 25.76 -7.74
C ILE A 48 -1.66 27.18 -7.90
N THR A 49 -0.83 27.42 -8.92
CA THR A 49 -0.46 28.79 -9.31
C THR A 49 -1.69 29.52 -9.86
N THR A 50 -1.67 30.86 -9.88
CA THR A 50 -2.75 31.67 -10.46
C THR A 50 -3.05 31.37 -11.93
N GLU A 51 -2.17 30.63 -12.61
CA GLU A 51 -2.27 30.21 -14.01
C GLU A 51 -2.72 28.75 -14.19
N GLY A 52 -3.09 28.05 -13.10
CA GLY A 52 -3.63 26.70 -13.18
C GLY A 52 -2.59 25.58 -13.27
N HIS A 53 -1.31 25.87 -13.04
CA HIS A 53 -0.27 24.84 -12.93
C HIS A 53 -0.25 24.24 -11.52
N HIS A 54 -0.16 22.91 -11.46
CA HIS A 54 0.18 22.19 -10.23
C HIS A 54 1.67 22.39 -9.94
N GLY A 55 1.98 23.02 -8.81
CA GLY A 55 3.34 23.12 -8.30
C GLY A 55 3.48 22.30 -7.03
N ARG A 56 4.55 21.50 -6.94
CA ARG A 56 5.00 20.86 -5.68
C ARG A 56 5.97 21.82 -4.98
N ARG A 57 5.78 22.04 -3.67
CA ARG A 57 6.72 22.83 -2.86
C ARG A 57 7.39 21.90 -1.84
N ASP A 58 8.68 21.67 -2.05
CA ASP A 58 9.53 20.95 -1.09
C ASP A 58 9.78 21.86 0.13
N LYS A 59 9.27 21.50 1.32
CA LYS A 59 9.55 22.24 2.55
C LYS A 59 10.70 21.59 3.30
N VAL A 60 11.75 22.35 3.60
CA VAL A 60 12.80 21.88 4.52
C VAL A 60 12.20 21.61 5.90
N ILE A 61 12.30 20.38 6.39
CA ILE A 61 11.85 19.97 7.74
C ILE A 61 12.98 19.68 8.71
N ALA A 62 14.18 19.41 8.22
CA ALA A 62 15.36 19.31 9.06
C ALA A 62 16.59 19.77 8.30
N ILE A 63 17.45 20.48 9.01
CA ILE A 63 18.82 20.75 8.60
C ILE A 63 19.70 19.92 9.52
N LEU A 64 20.65 19.18 8.95
CA LEU A 64 21.58 18.33 9.68
C LEU A 64 22.99 18.97 9.65
N PRO A 65 23.27 19.96 10.51
CA PRO A 65 24.52 20.71 10.47
C PRO A 65 25.74 19.86 10.83
N GLU A 66 25.56 18.73 11.51
CA GLU A 66 26.66 17.81 11.86
C GLU A 66 27.12 16.93 10.67
N ILE A 67 26.52 17.10 9.50
CA ILE A 67 26.87 16.38 8.29
C ILE A 67 27.24 17.41 7.22
N ASP A 68 28.49 17.33 6.74
CA ASP A 68 28.94 18.11 5.59
C ASP A 68 28.56 17.37 4.31
N TRP A 69 27.42 17.74 3.74
CA TRP A 69 26.88 17.04 2.58
C TRP A 69 27.69 17.27 1.31
N ASN A 70 28.49 18.33 1.22
CA ASN A 70 29.43 18.47 0.10
C ASN A 70 30.50 17.39 0.11
N LYS A 71 30.88 16.88 1.29
CA LYS A 71 31.94 15.88 1.48
C LYS A 71 31.40 14.46 1.67
N ASP A 72 30.20 14.33 2.21
CA ASP A 72 29.67 13.06 2.70
C ASP A 72 28.51 12.50 1.87
N PHE A 73 27.95 13.27 0.92
CA PHE A 73 26.86 12.79 0.07
C PHE A 73 27.25 11.53 -0.72
N ASP A 74 28.44 11.52 -1.33
CA ASP A 74 28.95 10.36 -2.08
C ASP A 74 29.29 9.16 -1.19
N LYS A 75 29.29 9.32 0.14
CA LYS A 75 29.52 8.24 1.10
C LYS A 75 28.24 7.65 1.66
N LEU A 76 27.09 8.22 1.31
CA LEU A 76 25.81 7.69 1.72
C LEU A 76 25.61 6.27 1.22
N ARG A 77 25.29 5.38 2.16
CA ARG A 77 24.92 4.01 1.85
C ARG A 77 23.78 3.55 2.74
N SER A 78 22.95 2.67 2.20
CA SER A 78 21.95 1.93 2.99
C SER A 78 22.67 0.98 3.96
N VAL A 79 22.16 0.88 5.19
CA VAL A 79 22.56 -0.16 6.16
C VAL A 79 21.43 -1.16 6.41
N ASP A 80 20.37 -1.09 5.60
CA ASP A 80 19.20 -1.93 5.71
C ASP A 80 19.35 -3.23 4.91
N LEU A 81 19.34 -4.34 5.64
CA LEU A 81 19.54 -5.70 5.14
C LEU A 81 18.24 -6.37 4.67
N SER A 82 17.08 -5.72 4.81
CA SER A 82 15.79 -6.29 4.42
C SER A 82 15.63 -6.50 2.90
N MET A 83 16.69 -6.24 2.11
CA MET A 83 16.71 -6.34 0.65
C MET A 83 16.98 -7.77 0.17
N LEU A 84 16.04 -8.33 -0.59
CA LEU A 84 16.38 -9.23 -1.70
C LEU A 84 16.73 -8.32 -2.90
N GLN A 85 18.00 -8.35 -3.33
CA GLN A 85 18.69 -7.51 -4.32
C GLN A 85 19.33 -6.21 -3.81
N GLU A 86 20.67 -6.25 -3.74
CA GLU A 86 21.55 -5.08 -3.72
C GLU A 86 21.29 -4.19 -4.95
N LYS A 87 20.42 -3.19 -4.83
CA LYS A 87 20.51 -2.02 -5.70
C LYS A 87 21.47 -1.04 -5.03
N TRP A 88 22.66 -0.92 -5.59
CA TRP A 88 23.56 0.19 -5.32
C TRP A 88 22.77 1.49 -5.46
N LEU A 89 22.96 2.42 -4.52
CA LEU A 89 22.60 3.84 -4.71
C LEU A 89 23.48 4.34 -5.86
N ARG A 90 23.08 4.07 -7.10
CA ARG A 90 23.88 4.43 -8.28
C ARG A 90 23.85 5.94 -8.40
N GLN A 91 25.01 6.48 -8.08
CA GLN A 91 25.62 7.71 -8.53
C GLN A 91 25.43 7.91 -10.04
N ASP A 92 24.24 8.27 -10.50
CA ASP A 92 24.04 8.85 -11.84
C ASP A 92 22.67 9.53 -11.94
N ARG A 93 22.73 10.86 -12.11
CA ARG A 93 21.76 11.76 -12.75
C ARG A 93 20.31 11.78 -12.26
N ASP A 94 19.88 12.98 -11.85
CA ASP A 94 18.53 13.54 -11.97
C ASP A 94 17.32 12.74 -11.45
N ASP A 95 17.45 11.52 -10.95
CA ASP A 95 16.29 10.67 -10.61
C ASP A 95 15.75 10.89 -9.18
N PHE A 96 16.41 11.67 -8.34
CA PHE A 96 15.73 12.23 -7.15
C PHE A 96 14.75 13.37 -7.51
N SER A 97 14.60 13.71 -8.80
CA SER A 97 13.73 14.81 -9.25
C SER A 97 12.32 14.40 -9.66
N ASN A 98 12.01 13.10 -9.73
CA ASN A 98 10.67 12.64 -10.10
C ASN A 98 10.01 11.84 -8.97
N GLU A 99 9.19 12.54 -8.19
CA GLU A 99 7.99 12.03 -7.52
C GLU A 99 8.10 10.65 -6.82
N ASP A 100 8.04 10.68 -5.49
CA ASP A 100 7.51 9.60 -4.65
C ASP A 100 8.44 8.40 -4.35
N ASP A 101 9.64 8.65 -3.80
CA ASP A 101 10.50 7.59 -3.26
C ASP A 101 10.41 7.49 -1.72
N GLU A 102 9.49 6.65 -1.22
CA GLU A 102 9.30 6.33 0.21
C GLU A 102 10.17 5.17 0.70
N CYS A 103 11.48 5.39 0.86
CA CYS A 103 12.33 4.36 1.44
C CYS A 103 12.64 4.71 2.91
N TYR A 104 11.89 4.10 3.84
CA TYR A 104 12.00 4.24 5.31
C TYR A 104 13.29 3.67 5.93
N GLY A 105 14.28 3.38 5.09
CA GLY A 105 15.52 2.71 5.44
C GLY A 105 16.45 3.59 6.27
N TYR A 106 17.31 2.93 7.02
CA TYR A 106 18.44 3.57 7.69
C TYR A 106 19.57 3.80 6.69
N ILE A 107 20.14 4.99 6.68
CA ILE A 107 21.31 5.34 5.87
C ILE A 107 22.47 5.76 6.76
N THR A 108 23.69 5.65 6.24
CA THR A 108 24.90 6.11 6.91
C THR A 108 25.83 6.83 5.96
N ASN A 109 26.54 7.84 6.47
CA ASN A 109 27.69 8.45 5.79
C ASN A 109 29.05 7.87 6.27
N GLY A 110 29.03 6.83 7.12
CA GLY A 110 30.21 6.25 7.75
C GLY A 110 30.56 6.82 9.13
N SER A 111 29.98 7.97 9.52
CA SER A 111 30.18 8.59 10.84
C SER A 111 28.90 8.69 11.66
N HIS A 112 27.74 8.72 10.99
CA HIS A 112 26.43 8.85 11.60
C HIS A 112 25.44 7.84 10.97
N ILE A 113 24.45 7.43 11.75
CA ILE A 113 23.25 6.77 11.25
C ILE A 113 22.14 7.80 11.16
N ILE A 114 21.42 7.81 10.04
CA ILE A 114 20.35 8.76 9.75
C ILE A 114 19.09 7.98 9.41
N ARG A 115 17.97 8.43 9.98
CA ARG A 115 16.65 7.92 9.64
C ARG A 115 15.62 9.02 9.69
N ALA A 116 14.72 9.07 8.71
CA ALA A 116 13.61 10.02 8.67
C ALA A 116 14.08 11.48 8.90
N GLY A 117 15.23 11.82 8.33
CA GLY A 117 15.84 13.14 8.46
C GLY A 117 16.43 13.49 9.82
N LYS A 118 16.69 12.51 10.69
CA LYS A 118 17.31 12.71 12.00
C LYS A 118 18.53 11.81 12.18
N ILE A 119 19.56 12.33 12.84
CA ILE A 119 20.67 11.50 13.31
C ILE A 119 20.14 10.63 14.46
N VAL A 120 20.33 9.32 14.33
CA VAL A 120 20.01 8.36 15.40
C VAL A 120 21.00 8.59 16.54
N ARG A 121 20.48 8.86 17.73
CA ARG A 121 21.27 9.13 18.93
C ARG A 121 20.68 8.40 20.13
N ASN A 122 21.56 7.92 20.99
CA ASN A 122 21.20 7.35 22.29
C ASN A 122 21.22 8.43 23.37
N SER A 123 20.52 8.18 24.48
CA SER A 123 20.60 9.00 25.68
C SER A 123 22.02 8.93 26.26
N PHE A 124 22.41 9.94 27.05
CA PHE A 124 23.77 10.07 27.59
C PHE A 124 24.20 8.92 28.52
N ASP A 125 23.24 8.21 29.11
CA ASP A 125 23.42 7.06 29.99
C ASP A 125 23.51 5.72 29.24
N ALA A 126 23.28 5.72 27.92
CA ALA A 126 23.35 4.54 27.08
C ALA A 126 24.63 4.52 26.22
N PRO A 127 25.08 3.34 25.75
CA PRO A 127 26.20 3.24 24.82
C PRO A 127 26.02 4.13 23.60
N ILE A 128 27.10 4.72 23.10
CA ILE A 128 27.08 5.50 21.85
C ILE A 128 26.71 4.57 20.69
N VAL A 129 25.94 5.09 19.72
CA VAL A 129 25.56 4.36 18.50
C VAL A 129 26.83 3.90 17.77
N ASP A 130 27.00 2.58 17.62
CA ASP A 130 28.17 2.01 16.96
C ASP A 130 27.90 1.86 15.45
N VAL A 131 28.34 2.85 14.67
CA VAL A 131 28.08 2.93 13.22
C VAL A 131 28.67 1.74 12.44
N ALA A 132 29.78 1.17 12.90
CA ALA A 132 30.46 0.08 12.20
C ALA A 132 29.65 -1.23 12.26
N SER A 133 29.10 -1.56 13.42
CA SER A 133 28.27 -2.76 13.64
C SER A 133 26.79 -2.53 13.36
N PHE A 134 26.33 -1.29 13.18
CA PHE A 134 24.94 -0.97 12.92
C PHE A 134 24.40 -1.69 11.68
N ARG A 135 23.30 -2.41 11.84
CA ARG A 135 22.56 -3.08 10.77
C ARG A 135 21.07 -2.87 10.99
N ALA A 136 20.34 -2.65 9.92
CA ALA A 136 18.90 -2.48 9.96
C ALA A 136 18.14 -3.60 9.24
N PHE A 137 16.88 -3.77 9.61
CA PHE A 137 15.89 -4.60 8.96
C PHE A 137 14.56 -3.83 8.98
N GLY A 138 14.32 -3.03 7.94
CA GLY A 138 13.16 -2.13 7.86
C GLY A 138 13.13 -1.11 9.00
N ARG A 139 12.11 -1.18 9.88
CA ARG A 139 11.97 -0.25 11.03
C ARG A 139 12.85 -0.62 12.21
N PHE A 140 13.24 -1.89 12.31
CA PHE A 140 14.13 -2.40 13.36
C PHE A 140 15.57 -2.19 12.96
N ALA A 141 16.43 -1.91 13.94
CA ALA A 141 17.86 -1.96 13.74
C ALA A 141 18.57 -2.38 15.02
N ALA A 142 19.83 -2.76 14.89
CA ALA A 142 20.70 -3.10 16.00
C ALA A 142 22.14 -2.69 15.69
N ASP A 143 22.85 -2.24 16.70
CA ASP A 143 24.31 -2.25 16.72
C ASP A 143 24.80 -3.22 17.79
N LYS A 144 26.10 -3.34 18.00
CA LYS A 144 26.68 -4.30 18.95
C LYS A 144 26.19 -4.15 20.40
N ASP A 145 25.65 -2.99 20.79
CA ASP A 145 25.26 -2.70 22.18
C ASP A 145 23.76 -2.37 22.35
N SER A 146 23.05 -2.00 21.28
CA SER A 146 21.70 -1.43 21.35
C SER A 146 20.77 -1.94 20.25
N LEU A 147 19.49 -2.08 20.62
CA LEU A 147 18.37 -2.32 19.71
C LEU A 147 17.62 -1.02 19.45
N TYR A 148 17.08 -0.88 18.25
CA TYR A 148 16.40 0.31 17.77
C TYR A 148 15.09 -0.03 17.09
N PHE A 149 14.12 0.87 17.23
CA PHE A 149 12.91 0.89 16.43
C PHE A 149 12.59 2.31 16.01
N ASP A 150 12.35 2.50 14.72
CA ASP A 150 12.12 3.81 14.11
C ASP A 150 13.21 4.88 14.38
N GLY A 151 14.45 4.47 14.58
CA GLY A 151 15.57 5.38 14.88
C GLY A 151 15.65 5.80 16.34
N VAL A 152 14.90 5.14 17.22
CA VAL A 152 14.94 5.35 18.68
C VAL A 152 15.47 4.08 19.35
N ARG A 153 16.38 4.24 20.31
CA ARG A 153 16.85 3.12 21.13
C ARG A 153 15.72 2.56 21.97
N THR A 154 15.56 1.25 21.94
CA THR A 154 14.46 0.55 22.61
C THR A 154 14.92 -0.46 23.65
N ASP A 155 16.11 -1.03 23.50
CA ASP A 155 16.65 -2.04 24.42
C ASP A 155 18.17 -2.15 24.28
N ASP A 156 18.82 -2.90 25.16
CA ASP A 156 20.21 -3.34 24.97
C ASP A 156 20.30 -4.57 24.04
N ASN A 157 21.42 -4.69 23.34
CA ASN A 157 21.71 -5.80 22.42
C ASN A 157 22.80 -6.73 22.97
N THR A 158 22.68 -7.14 24.24
CA THR A 158 23.70 -7.92 24.93
C THR A 158 23.14 -9.21 25.53
N GLY A 159 24.01 -10.17 25.85
CA GLY A 159 23.60 -11.42 26.48
C GLY A 159 22.51 -12.19 25.71
N GLU A 160 21.46 -12.58 26.42
CA GLU A 160 20.30 -13.30 25.85
C GLU A 160 19.49 -12.50 24.84
N LYS A 161 19.57 -11.16 24.91
CA LYS A 161 18.85 -10.26 24.00
C LYS A 161 19.55 -10.13 22.65
N ARG A 162 20.81 -10.56 22.56
CA ARG A 162 21.67 -10.34 21.40
C ARG A 162 21.04 -10.91 20.13
N VAL A 163 20.74 -10.01 19.19
CA VAL A 163 20.09 -10.39 17.93
C VAL A 163 21.05 -11.10 16.98
N ASN A 164 20.61 -12.22 16.42
CA ASN A 164 21.27 -12.84 15.28
C ASN A 164 20.74 -12.21 13.98
N MET A 165 21.39 -11.12 13.53
CA MET A 165 20.98 -10.39 12.32
C MET A 165 20.93 -11.26 11.06
N ALA A 166 21.72 -12.34 10.97
CA ALA A 166 21.74 -13.22 9.81
C ALA A 166 20.51 -14.14 9.74
N ALA A 167 19.88 -14.42 10.87
CA ALA A 167 18.69 -15.27 10.97
C ALA A 167 17.38 -14.47 11.14
N LEU A 168 17.48 -13.14 11.32
CA LEU A 168 16.36 -12.24 11.60
C LEU A 168 15.37 -12.19 10.42
N LYS A 169 14.08 -12.34 10.74
CA LYS A 169 12.97 -12.36 9.77
C LYS A 169 11.74 -11.68 10.34
N ALA A 170 10.96 -11.07 9.45
CA ALA A 170 9.60 -10.59 9.72
C ALA A 170 8.69 -11.74 10.13
N VAL A 171 7.96 -11.54 11.23
CA VAL A 171 6.85 -12.41 11.60
C VAL A 171 5.68 -12.10 10.68
N ALA A 172 5.22 -13.07 9.88
CA ALA A 172 3.96 -12.96 9.12
C ALA A 172 3.85 -11.64 8.33
N ASN A 173 4.94 -11.24 7.66
CA ASN A 173 5.06 -9.99 6.89
C ASN A 173 4.69 -8.70 7.65
N ASN A 174 4.80 -8.70 8.98
CA ASN A 174 4.60 -7.54 9.84
C ASN A 174 5.91 -6.80 10.12
N THR A 175 5.84 -5.50 10.45
CA THR A 175 7.03 -4.66 10.72
C THR A 175 7.33 -4.44 12.19
N THR A 176 6.42 -4.81 13.09
CA THR A 176 6.60 -4.58 14.53
C THR A 176 7.08 -5.83 15.24
N MET A 177 7.01 -7.00 14.62
CA MET A 177 7.41 -8.28 15.22
C MET A 177 8.44 -8.98 14.32
N LEU A 178 9.59 -9.32 14.92
CA LEU A 178 10.70 -9.99 14.27
C LEU A 178 11.15 -11.19 15.10
N THR A 179 11.69 -12.20 14.44
CA THR A 179 12.33 -13.32 15.13
C THR A 179 13.61 -13.72 14.40
N ASP A 180 14.62 -14.13 15.16
CA ASP A 180 15.83 -14.73 14.63
C ASP A 180 15.87 -16.26 14.79
N GLY A 181 14.73 -16.85 15.12
CA GLY A 181 14.57 -18.28 15.41
C GLY A 181 14.78 -18.66 16.87
N HIS A 182 15.49 -17.85 17.66
CA HIS A 182 15.69 -18.08 19.09
C HIS A 182 14.90 -17.10 19.95
N SER A 183 14.87 -15.84 19.54
CA SER A 183 14.28 -14.72 20.27
C SER A 183 13.14 -14.09 19.46
N LEU A 184 12.15 -13.58 20.18
CA LEU A 184 11.12 -12.70 19.65
C LEU A 184 11.47 -11.25 19.99
N TYR A 185 11.43 -10.39 18.98
CA TYR A 185 11.63 -8.96 19.11
C TYR A 185 10.36 -8.22 18.71
N VAL A 186 9.88 -7.35 19.58
CA VAL A 186 8.68 -6.54 19.35
C VAL A 186 9.04 -5.08 19.47
N LYS A 187 8.88 -4.34 18.37
CA LYS A 187 9.18 -2.90 18.26
C LYS A 187 10.56 -2.56 18.82
N GLY A 188 11.57 -3.34 18.45
CA GLY A 188 12.95 -3.14 18.90
C GLY A 188 13.25 -3.61 20.32
N ARG A 189 12.31 -4.26 21.01
CA ARG A 189 12.51 -4.79 22.37
C ARG A 189 12.53 -6.30 22.34
N TRP A 190 13.44 -6.90 23.09
CA TRP A 190 13.42 -8.35 23.27
C TRP A 190 12.21 -8.77 24.13
N GLN A 191 11.54 -9.85 23.74
CA GLN A 191 10.33 -10.36 24.42
C GLN A 191 10.49 -11.77 24.99
N GLY A 192 11.68 -12.35 24.91
CA GLY A 192 11.92 -13.72 25.33
C GLY A 192 12.12 -14.69 24.17
N SER A 193 12.08 -15.97 24.51
CA SER A 193 12.25 -17.06 23.55
C SER A 193 11.13 -17.08 22.49
N ALA A 194 11.50 -17.36 21.25
CA ALA A 194 10.57 -17.64 20.17
C ALA A 194 10.07 -19.09 20.16
N SER A 195 10.49 -19.96 21.08
CA SER A 195 10.17 -21.39 21.06
C SER A 195 8.66 -21.71 21.10
N ARG A 196 7.87 -20.86 21.77
CA ARG A 196 6.41 -20.97 21.86
C ARG A 196 5.69 -19.82 21.14
N PHE A 197 6.43 -19.07 20.34
CA PHE A 197 5.87 -18.04 19.50
C PHE A 197 5.09 -18.68 18.34
N THR A 198 3.90 -18.16 18.02
CA THR A 198 3.16 -18.56 16.82
C THR A 198 2.34 -17.40 16.29
N ALA A 199 2.47 -17.08 15.00
CA ALA A 199 1.52 -16.21 14.32
C ALA A 199 0.21 -16.98 14.10
N LEU A 200 -0.87 -16.53 14.74
CA LEU A 200 -2.19 -17.18 14.67
C LEU A 200 -2.95 -16.79 13.42
N ALA A 201 -2.87 -15.51 13.04
CA ALA A 201 -3.57 -15.00 11.87
C ALA A 201 -2.93 -13.69 11.38
N GLN A 202 -3.05 -13.42 10.07
CA GLN A 202 -2.61 -12.18 9.45
C GLN A 202 -3.68 -11.67 8.47
N LYS A 203 -3.89 -10.35 8.37
CA LYS A 203 -4.70 -9.72 7.31
C LYS A 203 -4.05 -8.42 6.86
N PRO A 204 -4.09 -8.08 5.56
CA PRO A 204 -3.54 -6.81 5.09
C PRO A 204 -4.36 -5.62 5.61
N TRP A 205 -3.71 -4.55 6.08
CA TRP A 205 -4.42 -3.30 6.44
C TRP A 205 -4.66 -2.38 5.24
N ARG A 206 -3.92 -2.57 4.13
CA ARG A 206 -4.23 -1.86 2.88
C ARG A 206 -5.61 -2.29 2.40
N LYS A 207 -6.54 -1.33 2.40
CA LYS A 207 -7.85 -1.42 1.75
C LYS A 207 -7.70 -1.08 0.25
N SER A 208 -6.79 -1.76 -0.44
CA SER A 208 -6.67 -1.66 -1.91
C SER A 208 -7.47 -2.79 -2.55
N GLY A 209 -7.97 -2.54 -3.75
CA GLY A 209 -8.60 -3.54 -4.57
C GLY A 209 -7.63 -4.68 -4.91
N SER A 210 -8.16 -5.90 -5.05
CA SER A 210 -7.36 -7.06 -5.46
C SER A 210 -6.69 -6.92 -6.83
N LEU A 211 -7.19 -6.00 -7.66
CA LEU A 211 -6.72 -5.71 -9.02
C LEU A 211 -6.12 -4.32 -9.18
N ASP A 212 -5.84 -3.60 -8.09
CA ASP A 212 -5.15 -2.31 -8.19
C ASP A 212 -3.68 -2.54 -8.59
N ASP A 213 -3.31 -2.19 -9.82
CA ASP A 213 -1.96 -2.25 -10.39
C ASP A 213 -1.00 -1.26 -9.71
N SER A 214 -1.52 -0.28 -8.96
CA SER A 214 -0.73 0.62 -8.11
C SER A 214 0.09 -0.14 -7.05
N VAL A 215 -0.32 -1.36 -6.69
CA VAL A 215 0.44 -2.28 -5.83
C VAL A 215 1.75 -2.71 -6.52
N TRP A 216 1.79 -2.83 -7.85
CA TRP A 216 3.00 -3.19 -8.61
C TRP A 216 3.98 -2.03 -8.76
N LYS A 217 3.51 -0.81 -9.02
CA LYS A 217 4.40 0.38 -9.10
C LYS A 217 5.09 0.65 -7.76
N TRP A 218 4.40 0.40 -6.65
CA TRP A 218 4.98 0.55 -5.32
C TRP A 218 6.00 -0.55 -4.98
N LYS A 219 5.73 -1.79 -5.38
CA LYS A 219 6.70 -2.91 -5.29
C LYS A 219 8.03 -2.59 -6.01
N SER A 220 7.99 -1.80 -7.08
CA SER A 220 9.19 -1.48 -7.88
C SER A 220 10.03 -0.30 -7.38
N LYS A 221 9.48 0.60 -6.55
CA LYS A 221 10.20 1.81 -6.09
C LYS A 221 10.87 1.66 -4.72
N CYS A 222 10.24 0.95 -3.77
CA CYS A 222 10.86 0.58 -2.50
C CYS A 222 10.62 -0.91 -2.21
N PRO A 223 11.65 -1.79 -2.35
CA PRO A 223 11.54 -3.24 -2.14
C PRO A 223 11.04 -3.65 -0.75
N GLN A 224 11.01 -2.71 0.19
CA GLN A 224 10.59 -2.90 1.59
C GLN A 224 9.07 -2.91 1.79
N SER A 225 8.27 -2.54 0.78
CA SER A 225 6.83 -2.36 0.99
C SER A 225 5.93 -3.59 1.23
N PRO A 226 6.35 -4.87 1.05
CA PRO A 226 5.51 -5.98 1.52
C PRO A 226 5.54 -6.09 3.05
N GLN A 227 6.64 -5.67 3.68
CA GLN A 227 6.88 -5.84 5.10
C GLN A 227 6.17 -4.72 5.84
N GLY A 228 5.16 -5.07 6.61
CA GLY A 228 4.38 -4.14 7.41
C GLY A 228 3.04 -3.75 6.82
N ALA A 229 2.61 -4.36 5.71
CA ALA A 229 1.28 -4.20 5.11
C ALA A 229 0.19 -5.06 5.78
N PHE A 230 0.53 -5.76 6.90
CA PHE A 230 -0.34 -6.73 7.56
C PHE A 230 -0.52 -6.46 9.05
N ASP A 231 -1.77 -6.53 9.50
CA ASP A 231 -2.13 -6.75 10.89
C ASP A 231 -1.90 -8.23 11.22
N VAL A 232 -1.23 -8.51 12.34
CA VAL A 232 -0.90 -9.87 12.78
C VAL A 232 -1.34 -10.07 14.22
N ILE A 233 -2.01 -11.21 14.46
CA ILE A 233 -2.32 -11.73 15.78
C ILE A 233 -1.35 -12.87 16.06
N ALA A 234 -0.64 -12.79 17.17
CA ALA A 234 0.35 -13.78 17.55
C ALA A 234 0.19 -14.23 19.00
N ARG A 235 0.60 -15.45 19.26
CA ARG A 235 0.70 -16.05 20.59
C ARG A 235 2.16 -16.07 21.02
N THR A 236 2.38 -15.74 22.29
CA THR A 236 3.65 -15.82 23.01
C THR A 236 3.45 -16.59 24.31
N ASP A 237 4.53 -16.80 25.07
CA ASP A 237 4.45 -17.32 26.43
C ASP A 237 3.72 -16.39 27.40
N SER A 238 3.74 -15.09 27.13
CA SER A 238 3.13 -14.06 27.98
C SER A 238 1.68 -13.74 27.61
N GLY A 239 1.16 -14.24 26.49
CA GLY A 239 -0.22 -14.01 26.08
C GLY A 239 -0.40 -13.88 24.58
N LEU A 240 -1.35 -13.02 24.19
CA LEU A 240 -1.64 -12.69 22.80
C LEU A 240 -1.22 -11.26 22.47
N LEU A 241 -0.69 -11.08 21.26
CA LEU A 241 -0.26 -9.81 20.71
C LEU A 241 -1.05 -9.50 19.44
N ILE A 242 -1.43 -8.24 19.25
CA ILE A 242 -1.87 -7.67 17.97
C ILE A 242 -0.86 -6.63 17.54
N ASN A 243 -0.14 -6.85 16.43
CA ASN A 243 0.91 -5.95 15.95
C ASN A 243 1.96 -5.60 17.03
N GLY A 244 2.26 -6.58 17.90
CA GLY A 244 3.18 -6.40 19.02
C GLY A 244 2.59 -5.73 20.26
N GLU A 245 1.31 -5.36 20.25
CA GLU A 245 0.62 -4.84 21.44
C GLU A 245 -0.09 -5.98 22.18
N PRO A 246 0.10 -6.13 23.50
CA PRO A 246 -0.60 -7.15 24.26
C PRO A 246 -2.10 -6.87 24.31
N ILE A 247 -2.90 -7.93 24.22
CA ILE A 247 -4.35 -7.87 24.43
C ILE A 247 -4.75 -8.71 25.63
N ASP A 248 -5.77 -8.24 26.35
CA ASP A 248 -6.38 -8.98 27.46
C ASP A 248 -7.31 -10.06 26.90
N ALA A 249 -6.70 -11.20 26.55
CA ALA A 249 -7.37 -12.36 26.00
C ALA A 249 -6.67 -13.64 26.48
N ASP A 250 -7.46 -14.64 26.86
CA ASP A 250 -6.94 -15.97 27.20
C ASP A 250 -6.44 -16.72 25.95
N PRO A 251 -5.13 -17.04 25.85
CA PRO A 251 -4.56 -17.62 24.62
C PRO A 251 -5.09 -19.02 24.25
N ASP A 252 -5.62 -19.77 25.20
CA ASP A 252 -6.07 -21.15 25.01
C ASP A 252 -7.51 -21.25 24.53
N SER A 253 -8.33 -20.25 24.86
CA SER A 253 -9.74 -20.16 24.45
C SER A 253 -10.02 -19.10 23.38
N PHE A 254 -8.99 -18.37 22.95
CA PHE A 254 -9.10 -17.29 21.97
C PHE A 254 -9.67 -17.76 20.63
N LYS A 255 -10.69 -17.05 20.15
CA LYS A 255 -11.28 -17.21 18.82
C LYS A 255 -11.60 -15.85 18.22
N ILE A 256 -11.24 -15.68 16.95
CA ILE A 256 -11.65 -14.51 16.16
C ILE A 256 -13.14 -14.67 15.83
N VAL A 257 -13.93 -13.66 16.17
CA VAL A 257 -15.37 -13.59 15.82
C VAL A 257 -15.55 -12.78 14.54
N ARG A 258 -14.85 -11.64 14.43
CA ARG A 258 -14.91 -10.72 13.28
C ARG A 258 -13.60 -9.94 13.19
N TRP A 259 -13.05 -9.76 12.00
CA TRP A 259 -11.81 -9.01 11.83
C TRP A 259 -11.81 -8.15 10.57
N MET A 260 -11.97 -6.86 10.79
CA MET A 260 -11.74 -5.79 9.83
C MET A 260 -10.36 -5.16 10.05
N PRO A 261 -9.38 -5.41 9.16
CA PRO A 261 -8.03 -4.86 9.29
C PRO A 261 -8.05 -3.34 9.42
N ASN A 262 -7.19 -2.81 10.28
CA ASN A 262 -7.07 -1.38 10.58
C ASN A 262 -8.41 -0.68 10.96
N ALA A 263 -9.39 -1.44 11.44
CA ALA A 263 -10.67 -0.92 11.91
C ALA A 263 -11.14 -1.61 13.20
N LEU A 264 -11.45 -2.91 13.15
CA LEU A 264 -12.06 -3.62 14.28
C LEU A 264 -11.68 -5.10 14.30
N LEU A 265 -11.27 -5.60 15.45
CA LEU A 265 -11.25 -7.01 15.78
C LEU A 265 -12.28 -7.26 16.88
N VAL A 266 -13.18 -8.22 16.67
CA VAL A 266 -14.02 -8.80 17.70
C VAL A 266 -13.51 -10.20 17.94
N TYR A 267 -13.23 -10.54 19.20
CA TYR A 267 -12.76 -11.85 19.59
C TYR A 267 -13.55 -12.36 20.80
N ARG A 268 -13.52 -13.67 20.98
CA ARG A 268 -14.10 -14.34 22.13
C ARG A 268 -13.03 -15.17 22.82
N ASP A 269 -13.06 -15.17 24.14
CA ASP A 269 -12.30 -16.09 24.98
C ASP A 269 -13.21 -16.63 26.10
N LYS A 270 -12.64 -17.36 27.07
CA LYS A 270 -13.37 -17.89 28.23
C LYS A 270 -14.04 -16.80 29.08
N ASN A 271 -13.61 -15.55 28.96
CA ASN A 271 -14.12 -14.40 29.71
C ASN A 271 -15.21 -13.64 28.92
N GLY A 272 -15.57 -14.08 27.71
CA GLY A 272 -16.66 -13.52 26.92
C GLY A 272 -16.20 -12.93 25.59
N ILE A 273 -17.01 -12.01 25.04
CA ILE A 273 -16.73 -11.34 23.76
C ILE A 273 -16.14 -9.96 24.04
N ARG A 274 -15.06 -9.62 23.33
CA ARG A 274 -14.35 -8.35 23.46
C ARG A 274 -14.11 -7.73 22.09
N ARG A 275 -13.91 -6.41 22.09
CA ARG A 275 -13.64 -5.60 20.91
C ARG A 275 -12.26 -4.95 21.04
N TYR A 276 -11.54 -4.89 19.93
CA TYR A 276 -10.26 -4.21 19.81
C TYR A 276 -10.31 -3.35 18.56
N VAL A 277 -10.15 -2.04 18.71
CA VAL A 277 -10.18 -1.09 17.60
C VAL A 277 -8.76 -0.70 17.21
N PHE A 278 -8.44 -0.80 15.92
CA PHE A 278 -7.15 -0.40 15.36
C PHE A 278 -7.11 1.12 15.13
N GLY A 279 -5.93 1.74 15.16
CA GLY A 279 -5.76 3.17 14.86
C GLY A 279 -5.59 4.08 16.09
N LYS A 280 -4.36 4.07 16.62
CA LYS A 280 -3.61 5.09 17.40
C LYS A 280 -4.32 5.85 18.54
N GLY A 281 -4.02 5.35 19.74
CA GLY A 281 -3.64 6.16 20.90
C GLY A 281 -4.73 6.31 21.93
N LYS A 282 -5.04 5.25 22.72
CA LYS A 282 -5.94 5.30 23.89
C LYS A 282 -7.08 6.33 23.74
N MET A 283 -7.77 6.30 22.61
CA MET A 283 -8.93 7.13 22.37
C MET A 283 -10.14 6.23 22.55
N ASN A 284 -11.06 6.67 23.41
CA ASN A 284 -12.25 5.93 23.79
C ASN A 284 -13.01 5.42 22.56
N GLU A 285 -13.64 4.24 22.68
CA GLU A 285 -14.43 3.56 21.62
C GLU A 285 -15.38 4.49 20.86
N THR A 286 -15.83 5.58 21.47
CA THR A 286 -16.73 6.60 20.94
C THR A 286 -16.16 7.40 19.74
N LEU A 287 -14.84 7.48 19.55
CA LEU A 287 -14.22 8.38 18.57
C LEU A 287 -13.91 7.74 17.20
N VAL A 288 -14.03 6.42 17.08
CA VAL A 288 -13.81 5.70 15.81
C VAL A 288 -14.96 5.96 14.84
N GLU A 289 -16.18 6.09 15.37
CA GLU A 289 -17.36 6.51 14.60
C GLU A 289 -17.26 7.96 14.10
N GLN A 290 -16.44 8.79 14.77
CA GLN A 290 -16.28 10.22 14.50
C GLN A 290 -15.08 10.54 13.59
N GLN A 291 -14.38 9.54 13.05
CA GLN A 291 -13.32 9.81 12.08
C GLN A 291 -13.91 10.56 10.87
N PRO A 292 -13.23 11.63 10.38
CA PRO A 292 -13.61 12.27 9.14
C PRO A 292 -13.58 11.24 8.01
N ILE A 293 -14.58 11.31 7.14
CA ILE A 293 -14.73 10.42 6.00
C ILE A 293 -13.52 10.58 5.08
N ASP A 294 -12.90 9.45 4.71
CA ASP A 294 -11.79 9.43 3.77
C ASP A 294 -12.33 9.62 2.34
N CYS A 295 -12.33 10.87 1.91
CA CYS A 295 -12.82 11.27 0.60
C CYS A 295 -11.86 10.91 -0.56
N SER A 296 -10.73 10.24 -0.30
CA SER A 296 -9.77 9.88 -1.35
C SER A 296 -10.25 8.69 -2.21
N ARG A 297 -11.15 7.85 -1.68
CA ARG A 297 -11.61 6.62 -2.32
C ARG A 297 -13.09 6.64 -2.69
N ALA A 298 -13.48 5.79 -3.63
CA ALA A 298 -14.88 5.65 -4.01
C ALA A 298 -15.71 4.93 -2.94
N PHE A 299 -15.10 3.98 -2.21
CA PHE A 299 -15.74 3.21 -1.15
C PHE A 299 -14.91 3.28 0.14
N GLU A 300 -15.58 3.48 1.28
CA GLU A 300 -14.97 3.46 2.60
C GLU A 300 -15.63 2.38 3.46
N LEU A 301 -14.81 1.48 4.01
CA LEU A 301 -15.25 0.40 4.88
C LEU A 301 -15.02 0.81 6.34
N ARG A 302 -16.08 0.94 7.12
CA ARG A 302 -16.07 1.17 8.56
C ARG A 302 -16.54 -0.08 9.32
N ALA A 303 -16.36 -0.08 10.64
CA ALA A 303 -16.69 -1.21 11.50
C ALA A 303 -18.16 -1.70 11.33
N ASP A 304 -19.08 -0.78 11.10
CA ASP A 304 -20.53 -1.02 11.08
C ASP A 304 -21.17 -0.81 9.70
N LYS A 305 -20.50 -0.09 8.79
CA LYS A 305 -21.09 0.30 7.49
C LYS A 305 -20.06 0.43 6.39
N VAL A 306 -20.55 0.34 5.16
CA VAL A 306 -19.81 0.72 3.95
C VAL A 306 -20.46 1.98 3.40
N THR A 307 -19.64 3.00 3.12
CA THR A 307 -20.09 4.21 2.44
C THR A 307 -19.48 4.29 1.05
N TRP A 308 -20.16 4.98 0.13
CA TRP A 308 -19.63 5.30 -1.18
C TRP A 308 -19.67 6.81 -1.41
N GLN A 309 -18.69 7.33 -2.15
CA GLN A 309 -18.57 8.76 -2.42
C GLN A 309 -19.53 9.19 -3.52
N LYS A 310 -20.56 9.93 -3.15
CA LYS A 310 -21.58 10.50 -4.04
C LYS A 310 -21.15 11.82 -4.68
N GLN A 311 -20.28 12.57 -4.00
CA GLN A 311 -19.73 13.82 -4.51
C GLN A 311 -18.28 13.95 -4.06
N ARG A 312 -17.38 14.36 -4.97
CA ARG A 312 -15.99 14.67 -4.59
C ARG A 312 -15.97 15.84 -3.62
N ALA A 313 -14.99 15.85 -2.72
CA ALA A 313 -14.68 17.05 -1.94
C ALA A 313 -14.33 18.20 -2.91
N THR A 314 -14.69 19.43 -2.54
CA THR A 314 -14.17 20.62 -3.21
C THR A 314 -12.66 20.72 -2.98
N LYS A 315 -12.00 21.63 -3.72
CA LYS A 315 -10.57 21.90 -3.59
C LYS A 315 -10.12 22.30 -2.17
N ARG A 316 -11.06 22.67 -1.28
CA ARG A 316 -10.78 23.02 0.11
C ARG A 316 -10.76 21.80 1.05
N GLY A 317 -11.19 20.63 0.58
CA GLY A 317 -11.20 19.37 1.33
C GLY A 317 -12.31 19.29 2.40
N GLY A 318 -12.65 18.07 2.81
CA GLY A 318 -13.51 17.82 3.98
C GLY A 318 -15.03 17.95 3.78
N ASP A 319 -15.50 18.21 2.56
CA ASP A 319 -16.91 18.45 2.21
C ASP A 319 -17.46 17.43 1.20
N CYS A 320 -16.83 16.27 1.07
CA CYS A 320 -17.38 15.22 0.22
C CYS A 320 -18.70 14.69 0.79
N VAL A 321 -19.65 14.41 -0.10
CA VAL A 321 -20.91 13.77 0.27
C VAL A 321 -20.76 12.28 0.04
N VAL A 322 -21.07 11.49 1.07
CA VAL A 322 -21.12 10.03 0.98
C VAL A 322 -22.51 9.51 1.31
N GLU A 323 -22.78 8.30 0.86
CA GLU A 323 -24.02 7.60 1.12
C GLU A 323 -23.70 6.19 1.63
N THR A 324 -24.49 5.71 2.61
CA THR A 324 -24.30 4.38 3.20
C THR A 324 -24.97 3.32 2.35
N LEU A 325 -24.24 2.25 2.01
CA LEU A 325 -24.79 1.08 1.34
C LEU A 325 -25.60 0.26 2.35
N SER A 326 -26.90 0.08 2.08
CA SER A 326 -27.80 -0.69 2.93
C SER A 326 -27.62 -2.20 2.73
N GLY A 327 -27.74 -2.97 3.83
CA GLY A 327 -27.71 -4.44 3.79
C GLY A 327 -26.35 -5.06 3.43
N VAL A 328 -25.27 -4.27 3.51
CA VAL A 328 -23.91 -4.70 3.21
C VAL A 328 -23.14 -4.91 4.51
N ASP A 329 -22.62 -6.12 4.72
CA ASP A 329 -21.65 -6.38 5.78
C ASP A 329 -20.25 -5.87 5.36
N PRO A 330 -19.67 -4.89 6.07
CA PRO A 330 -18.35 -4.36 5.75
C PRO A 330 -17.22 -5.39 5.80
N GLU A 331 -17.36 -6.50 6.53
CA GLU A 331 -16.32 -7.55 6.58
C GLU A 331 -16.31 -8.40 5.30
N LEU A 332 -17.46 -8.55 4.64
CA LEU A 332 -17.61 -9.34 3.42
C LEU A 332 -17.55 -8.48 2.14
N PHE A 333 -17.58 -7.15 2.28
CA PHE A 333 -17.44 -6.21 1.17
C PHE A 333 -15.97 -6.14 0.73
N ARG A 334 -15.68 -6.64 -0.48
CA ARG A 334 -14.32 -6.72 -1.01
C ARG A 334 -14.10 -5.64 -2.07
N LEU A 335 -13.09 -4.79 -1.87
CA LEU A 335 -12.61 -3.92 -2.93
C LEU A 335 -11.96 -4.76 -4.02
N VAL A 336 -12.35 -4.52 -5.27
CA VAL A 336 -11.78 -5.15 -6.47
C VAL A 336 -10.80 -4.18 -7.12
N THR A 337 -11.21 -2.92 -7.27
CA THR A 337 -10.35 -1.77 -7.61
C THR A 337 -10.71 -0.57 -6.72
N GLU A 338 -10.05 0.59 -6.88
CA GLU A 338 -10.45 1.84 -6.22
C GLU A 338 -11.91 2.26 -6.47
N ARG A 339 -12.51 1.82 -7.59
CA ARG A 339 -13.86 2.20 -8.04
C ARG A 339 -14.81 1.02 -8.21
N VAL A 340 -14.35 -0.21 -8.01
CA VAL A 340 -15.17 -1.42 -8.13
C VAL A 340 -15.04 -2.23 -6.85
N ALA A 341 -16.16 -2.65 -6.30
CA ALA A 341 -16.19 -3.53 -5.15
C ALA A 341 -17.22 -4.65 -5.35
N GLN A 342 -17.07 -5.74 -4.60
CA GLN A 342 -17.95 -6.88 -4.65
C GLN A 342 -18.51 -7.19 -3.25
N TYR A 343 -19.79 -7.49 -3.19
CA TYR A 343 -20.41 -8.10 -2.03
C TYR A 343 -21.42 -9.13 -2.49
N GLN A 344 -21.20 -10.38 -2.07
CA GLN A 344 -21.94 -11.54 -2.56
C GLN A 344 -21.88 -11.61 -4.10
N ASP A 345 -23.03 -11.74 -4.74
CA ASP A 345 -23.25 -11.80 -6.18
C ASP A 345 -23.36 -10.42 -6.84
N ARG A 346 -23.00 -9.33 -6.16
CA ARG A 346 -23.15 -7.96 -6.68
C ARG A 346 -21.82 -7.24 -6.80
N LEU A 347 -21.62 -6.58 -7.93
CA LEU A 347 -20.56 -5.59 -8.15
C LEU A 347 -21.12 -4.18 -7.98
N TYR A 348 -20.48 -3.41 -7.12
CA TYR A 348 -20.71 -2.01 -6.87
C TYR A 348 -19.67 -1.22 -7.66
N VAL A 349 -20.13 -0.43 -8.63
CA VAL A 349 -19.26 0.28 -9.58
C VAL A 349 -19.51 1.78 -9.44
N ALA A 350 -18.51 2.49 -8.90
CA ALA A 350 -18.54 3.93 -8.81
C ALA A 350 -18.06 4.56 -10.13
N THR A 351 -19.01 5.09 -10.89
CA THR A 351 -18.75 5.77 -12.17
C THR A 351 -18.83 7.28 -12.01
N GLU A 352 -18.39 8.00 -13.04
CA GLU A 352 -18.36 9.45 -13.08
C GLU A 352 -18.85 9.90 -14.46
N THR A 353 -19.84 10.79 -14.49
CA THR A 353 -20.35 11.35 -15.73
C THR A 353 -19.31 12.26 -16.38
N LYS A 354 -19.53 12.65 -17.64
CA LYS A 354 -18.69 13.64 -18.33
C LYS A 354 -18.59 14.98 -17.58
N PHE A 355 -19.58 15.28 -16.74
CA PHE A 355 -19.66 16.51 -15.96
C PHE A 355 -19.17 16.35 -14.52
N GLY A 356 -18.60 15.19 -14.16
CA GLY A 356 -18.03 14.93 -12.84
C GLY A 356 -19.02 14.47 -11.77
N GLU A 357 -20.28 14.22 -12.15
CA GLU A 357 -21.28 13.68 -11.22
C GLU A 357 -20.99 12.20 -10.97
N LYS A 358 -20.99 11.76 -9.72
CA LYS A 358 -20.76 10.36 -9.40
C LYS A 358 -22.06 9.57 -9.42
N GLN A 359 -21.97 8.36 -9.94
CA GLN A 359 -23.08 7.42 -9.97
C GLN A 359 -22.60 6.08 -9.43
N LEU A 360 -23.53 5.36 -8.80
CA LEU A 360 -23.30 4.00 -8.35
C LEU A 360 -24.12 3.05 -9.21
N GLU A 361 -23.44 2.23 -10.00
CA GLU A 361 -24.05 1.13 -10.73
C GLU A 361 -23.90 -0.16 -9.91
N VAL A 362 -24.95 -0.98 -9.87
CA VAL A 362 -24.95 -2.29 -9.20
C VAL A 362 -25.23 -3.36 -10.22
N ILE A 363 -24.24 -4.22 -10.48
CA ILE A 363 -24.31 -5.32 -11.45
C ILE A 363 -24.49 -6.62 -10.69
N THR A 364 -25.51 -7.41 -11.04
CA THR A 364 -25.71 -8.75 -10.47
C THR A 364 -24.96 -9.77 -11.32
N LEU A 365 -24.12 -10.58 -10.69
CA LEU A 365 -23.41 -11.68 -11.29
C LEU A 365 -24.39 -12.83 -11.53
N ASP A 366 -24.41 -13.33 -12.75
CA ASP A 366 -25.19 -14.52 -13.15
C ASP A 366 -24.67 -15.84 -12.54
N LYS A 367 -23.51 -15.78 -11.87
CA LYS A 367 -22.91 -16.85 -11.09
C LYS A 367 -22.70 -16.34 -9.65
N PRO A 368 -23.58 -16.65 -8.70
CA PRO A 368 -23.56 -16.05 -7.35
C PRO A 368 -22.30 -16.32 -6.52
N ASP A 369 -21.63 -17.44 -6.77
CA ASP A 369 -20.38 -17.85 -6.12
C ASP A 369 -19.13 -17.31 -6.84
N LEU A 370 -19.28 -16.59 -7.95
CA LEU A 370 -18.16 -16.03 -8.70
C LEU A 370 -17.45 -14.94 -7.89
N VAL A 371 -16.19 -15.20 -7.57
CA VAL A 371 -15.29 -14.22 -6.96
C VAL A 371 -14.52 -13.48 -8.06
N ILE A 372 -14.75 -12.18 -8.18
CA ILE A 372 -13.94 -11.32 -9.06
C ILE A 372 -12.58 -11.08 -8.41
N ASN A 373 -11.55 -11.71 -8.97
CA ASN A 373 -10.15 -11.59 -8.55
C ASN A 373 -9.18 -11.52 -9.74
N LYS A 374 -9.73 -11.26 -10.93
CA LYS A 374 -9.06 -11.24 -12.23
C LYS A 374 -9.59 -10.09 -13.06
N HIS A 375 -8.81 -9.58 -14.02
CA HIS A 375 -9.33 -8.58 -14.95
C HIS A 375 -10.43 -9.15 -15.84
N LEU A 376 -10.35 -10.41 -16.25
CA LEU A 376 -11.43 -11.09 -16.97
C LEU A 376 -11.92 -12.30 -16.17
N ASN A 377 -13.23 -12.37 -15.94
CA ASN A 377 -13.88 -13.43 -15.18
C ASN A 377 -15.04 -14.03 -15.98
N ALA A 378 -15.23 -15.34 -15.83
CA ALA A 378 -16.30 -16.08 -16.49
C ALA A 378 -17.45 -16.36 -15.52
N GLY A 379 -18.64 -15.88 -15.87
CA GLY A 379 -19.91 -16.31 -15.31
C GLY A 379 -20.45 -17.55 -16.01
N ASN A 380 -21.77 -17.75 -15.92
CA ASN A 380 -22.45 -18.87 -16.57
C ASN A 380 -22.78 -18.58 -18.05
N ARG A 381 -23.18 -17.34 -18.34
CA ARG A 381 -23.61 -16.83 -19.66
C ARG A 381 -22.99 -15.47 -19.99
N TYR A 382 -22.21 -14.91 -19.07
CA TYR A 382 -21.59 -13.60 -19.23
C TYR A 382 -20.11 -13.63 -18.88
N GLY A 383 -19.32 -12.86 -19.62
CA GLY A 383 -17.98 -12.47 -19.23
C GLY A 383 -17.98 -11.10 -18.55
N TYR A 384 -17.14 -10.95 -17.52
CA TYR A 384 -16.96 -9.72 -16.76
C TYR A 384 -15.51 -9.24 -16.87
N LEU A 385 -15.30 -8.16 -17.62
CA LEU A 385 -14.01 -7.47 -17.68
C LEU A 385 -14.01 -6.30 -16.68
N VAL A 386 -13.10 -6.33 -15.72
CA VAL A 386 -12.84 -5.25 -14.75
C VAL A 386 -11.53 -4.57 -15.10
N ARG A 387 -11.59 -3.25 -15.31
CA ARG A 387 -10.44 -2.44 -15.70
C ARG A 387 -9.85 -1.73 -14.49
N ASP A 388 -8.52 -1.65 -14.45
CA ASP A 388 -7.81 -0.67 -13.62
C ASP A 388 -7.45 0.58 -14.45
N PHE A 389 -7.25 1.68 -13.74
CA PHE A 389 -7.14 3.04 -14.22
C PHE A 389 -5.93 3.28 -15.15
N TYR A 390 -6.05 3.00 -16.46
CA TYR A 390 -5.16 3.57 -17.50
C TYR A 390 -5.84 3.61 -18.88
N GLY A 391 -6.83 4.50 -19.05
CA GLY A 391 -7.47 4.72 -20.35
C GLY A 391 -8.11 6.11 -20.47
N LEU A 392 -8.27 6.59 -21.71
CA LEU A 392 -8.88 7.89 -22.04
C LEU A 392 -10.36 7.99 -21.63
N ASP A 393 -11.02 6.85 -21.41
CA ASP A 393 -12.40 6.79 -20.97
C ASP A 393 -12.54 6.33 -19.51
N LYS A 394 -12.64 7.29 -18.59
CA LYS A 394 -12.84 7.06 -17.15
C LYS A 394 -14.26 6.62 -16.78
N ARG A 395 -15.13 6.38 -17.75
CA ARG A 395 -16.59 6.27 -17.52
C ARG A 395 -17.09 4.84 -17.36
N LYS A 396 -16.37 3.82 -17.84
CA LYS A 396 -16.79 2.41 -17.76
C LYS A 396 -15.70 1.51 -17.21
N MET A 397 -15.88 1.13 -15.94
CA MET A 397 -14.91 0.31 -15.18
C MET A 397 -15.16 -1.20 -15.33
N VAL A 398 -16.42 -1.58 -15.60
CA VAL A 398 -16.83 -2.97 -15.78
C VAL A 398 -17.52 -3.12 -17.14
N PHE A 399 -17.08 -4.10 -17.93
CA PHE A 399 -17.74 -4.51 -19.17
C PHE A 399 -18.34 -5.90 -18.98
N VAL A 400 -19.65 -6.01 -19.22
CA VAL A 400 -20.40 -7.25 -19.20
C VAL A 400 -20.78 -7.60 -20.64
N PHE A 401 -20.52 -8.82 -21.07
CA PHE A 401 -20.84 -9.29 -22.43
C PHE A 401 -21.35 -10.73 -22.40
N ALA A 402 -22.29 -11.05 -23.30
CA ALA A 402 -22.85 -12.39 -23.39
C ALA A 402 -21.87 -13.38 -24.05
N THR A 403 -21.88 -14.61 -23.56
CA THR A 403 -21.14 -15.75 -24.10
C THR A 403 -22.11 -16.74 -24.75
N SER A 404 -21.61 -17.55 -25.67
CA SER A 404 -22.34 -18.60 -26.40
C SER A 404 -22.25 -19.97 -25.72
N GLY A 405 -21.69 -20.01 -24.51
CA GLY A 405 -21.44 -21.21 -23.72
C GLY A 405 -20.52 -20.87 -22.54
N PRO A 406 -20.04 -21.88 -21.80
CA PRO A 406 -19.02 -21.70 -20.77
C PRO A 406 -17.77 -21.04 -21.36
N MET A 407 -17.35 -19.93 -20.76
CA MET A 407 -16.16 -19.21 -21.22
C MET A 407 -14.90 -19.72 -20.51
N VAL A 408 -13.84 -19.91 -21.30
CA VAL A 408 -12.50 -20.25 -20.83
C VAL A 408 -11.59 -19.04 -21.00
N VAL A 409 -11.00 -18.57 -19.91
CA VAL A 409 -10.04 -17.45 -19.91
C VAL A 409 -8.63 -17.99 -20.08
N LEU A 410 -7.92 -17.53 -21.12
CA LEU A 410 -6.61 -18.05 -21.54
C LEU A 410 -5.44 -17.25 -20.95
N THR A 411 -5.53 -15.92 -20.93
CA THR A 411 -4.54 -15.03 -20.31
C THR A 411 -5.22 -14.15 -19.28
N ASN A 412 -4.52 -13.91 -18.17
CA ASN A 412 -5.15 -13.32 -17.00
C ASN A 412 -4.32 -12.27 -16.24
N ASN A 413 -3.01 -12.18 -16.50
CA ASN A 413 -2.11 -11.38 -15.66
C ASN A 413 -1.35 -10.28 -16.42
N SER A 414 -1.81 -9.92 -17.62
CA SER A 414 -1.20 -8.87 -18.42
C SER A 414 -2.28 -7.88 -18.85
N TYR A 415 -2.77 -7.07 -17.91
CA TYR A 415 -3.48 -5.84 -18.27
C TYR A 415 -2.43 -4.73 -18.48
N PRO A 416 -2.59 -3.84 -19.47
CA PRO A 416 -3.69 -3.76 -20.44
C PRO A 416 -3.59 -4.71 -21.65
N ASN A 417 -2.49 -5.46 -21.84
CA ASN A 417 -2.21 -6.10 -23.13
C ASN A 417 -2.48 -7.62 -23.17
N GLY A 418 -3.35 -8.04 -24.09
CA GLY A 418 -3.46 -9.46 -24.49
C GLY A 418 -4.26 -10.31 -23.52
N VAL A 419 -5.42 -9.82 -23.09
CA VAL A 419 -6.43 -10.64 -22.42
C VAL A 419 -7.23 -11.39 -23.48
N PHE A 420 -7.17 -12.72 -23.41
CA PHE A 420 -7.79 -13.63 -24.37
C PHE A 420 -8.71 -14.61 -23.64
N ALA A 421 -9.82 -14.92 -24.29
CA ALA A 421 -10.74 -15.97 -23.86
C ALA A 421 -11.39 -16.61 -25.07
N HIS A 422 -12.04 -17.76 -24.87
CA HIS A 422 -12.93 -18.34 -25.86
C HIS A 422 -14.16 -18.94 -25.17
N ASP A 423 -15.20 -19.17 -25.94
CA ASP A 423 -16.32 -20.03 -25.56
C ASP A 423 -16.49 -21.13 -26.64
N GLU A 424 -17.69 -21.70 -26.76
CA GLU A 424 -18.00 -22.76 -27.73
C GLU A 424 -18.03 -22.30 -29.20
N ARG A 425 -18.03 -20.98 -29.46
CA ARG A 425 -18.20 -20.42 -30.81
C ARG A 425 -17.21 -19.32 -31.16
N TYR A 426 -16.81 -18.53 -30.18
CA TYR A 426 -16.06 -17.30 -30.37
C TYR A 426 -14.74 -17.32 -29.61
N VAL A 427 -13.76 -16.63 -30.18
CA VAL A 427 -12.62 -16.08 -29.45
C VAL A 427 -12.88 -14.62 -29.11
N TYR A 428 -12.38 -14.22 -27.95
CA TYR A 428 -12.50 -12.89 -27.39
C TYR A 428 -11.11 -12.31 -27.19
N ILE A 429 -10.89 -11.13 -27.75
CA ILE A 429 -9.64 -10.37 -27.61
C ILE A 429 -9.99 -9.00 -27.06
N PHE A 430 -9.31 -8.60 -26.00
CA PHE A 430 -9.36 -7.24 -25.50
C PHE A 430 -8.10 -6.53 -25.93
N ASP A 431 -8.26 -5.43 -26.66
CA ASP A 431 -7.13 -4.66 -27.15
C ASP A 431 -6.50 -3.78 -26.06
N ASP A 432 -5.40 -3.09 -26.41
CA ASP A 432 -4.66 -2.21 -25.49
C ASP A 432 -5.53 -1.06 -24.95
N TYR A 433 -6.67 -0.76 -25.59
CA TYR A 433 -7.64 0.25 -25.15
C TYR A 433 -8.82 -0.36 -24.37
N GLY A 434 -8.81 -1.68 -24.15
CA GLY A 434 -9.85 -2.45 -23.47
C GLY A 434 -11.12 -2.62 -24.30
N GLN A 435 -11.06 -2.44 -25.61
CA GLN A 435 -12.17 -2.72 -26.52
C GLN A 435 -12.27 -4.23 -26.73
N LEU A 436 -13.49 -4.76 -26.64
CA LEU A 436 -13.78 -6.17 -26.91
C LEU A 436 -13.92 -6.41 -28.41
N HIS A 437 -13.12 -7.34 -28.91
CA HIS A 437 -13.21 -7.92 -30.26
C HIS A 437 -13.66 -9.38 -30.13
N ARG A 438 -14.70 -9.75 -30.88
CA ARG A 438 -15.29 -11.09 -30.85
C ARG A 438 -15.27 -11.67 -32.26
N HIS A 439 -14.62 -12.82 -32.44
CA HIS A 439 -14.49 -13.48 -33.74
C HIS A 439 -14.95 -14.92 -33.67
N GLU A 440 -15.72 -15.34 -34.67
CA GLU A 440 -16.10 -16.74 -34.82
C GLU A 440 -14.87 -17.53 -35.31
N THR A 441 -14.66 -18.71 -34.74
CA THR A 441 -13.59 -19.63 -35.16
C THR A 441 -14.17 -21.04 -35.24
N ALA A 442 -13.65 -21.84 -36.18
CA ALA A 442 -14.12 -23.19 -36.40
C ALA A 442 -13.74 -24.15 -35.25
N ASN A 443 -12.69 -23.83 -34.49
CA ASN A 443 -12.24 -24.65 -33.37
C ASN A 443 -11.74 -23.78 -32.18
N PRO A 444 -12.66 -23.19 -31.40
CA PRO A 444 -12.30 -22.34 -30.27
C PRO A 444 -11.48 -23.05 -29.19
N GLU A 445 -11.62 -24.38 -29.05
CA GLU A 445 -10.91 -25.15 -28.03
C GLU A 445 -9.43 -25.39 -28.38
N SER A 446 -9.05 -25.28 -29.65
CA SER A 446 -7.67 -25.50 -30.10
C SER A 446 -6.83 -24.23 -30.12
N VAL A 447 -7.22 -23.18 -29.42
CA VAL A 447 -6.49 -21.90 -29.43
C VAL A 447 -5.37 -21.87 -28.40
N TRP A 448 -4.28 -21.17 -28.70
CA TRP A 448 -3.15 -21.01 -27.77
C TRP A 448 -2.48 -19.65 -27.92
N ILE A 449 -1.58 -19.31 -26.99
CA ILE A 449 -0.86 -18.04 -27.00
C ILE A 449 0.57 -18.25 -27.49
N ARG A 450 0.99 -17.45 -28.49
CA ARG A 450 2.38 -17.44 -28.99
C ARG A 450 2.84 -16.01 -29.22
N GLY A 451 3.92 -15.59 -28.55
CA GLY A 451 4.51 -14.26 -28.74
C GLY A 451 3.56 -13.09 -28.51
N GLY A 452 2.63 -13.20 -27.55
CA GLY A 452 1.63 -12.17 -27.25
C GLY A 452 0.44 -12.13 -28.21
N ARG A 453 0.31 -13.10 -29.13
CA ARG A 453 -0.82 -13.24 -30.05
C ARG A 453 -1.66 -14.45 -29.68
N LEU A 454 -2.94 -14.40 -30.00
CA LEU A 454 -3.84 -15.54 -29.95
C LEU A 454 -3.75 -16.31 -31.27
N ALA A 455 -3.27 -17.54 -31.22
CA ALA A 455 -3.20 -18.45 -32.35
C ALA A 455 -4.46 -19.31 -32.42
N THR A 456 -4.96 -19.50 -33.62
CA THR A 456 -6.12 -20.32 -33.99
C THR A 456 -5.72 -21.23 -35.15
N ALA A 457 -6.60 -22.16 -35.55
CA ALA A 457 -6.34 -23.02 -36.71
C ALA A 457 -6.27 -22.21 -38.02
N GLU A 458 -6.90 -21.03 -38.07
CA GLU A 458 -7.03 -20.19 -39.25
C GLU A 458 -5.91 -19.14 -39.36
N GLY A 459 -5.33 -18.75 -38.23
CA GLY A 459 -4.28 -17.72 -38.18
C GLY A 459 -4.06 -17.16 -36.77
N PHE A 460 -3.54 -15.94 -36.72
CA PHE A 460 -3.22 -15.23 -35.49
C PHE A 460 -4.04 -13.95 -35.34
N TYR A 461 -4.42 -13.63 -34.10
CA TYR A 461 -5.00 -12.35 -33.73
C TYR A 461 -4.02 -11.51 -32.91
N SER A 462 -3.89 -10.23 -33.29
CA SER A 462 -3.07 -9.25 -32.57
C SER A 462 -3.73 -8.82 -31.26
N SER A 463 -2.96 -8.76 -30.18
CA SER A 463 -3.41 -8.19 -28.91
C SER A 463 -3.65 -6.68 -28.98
N SER A 464 -2.99 -5.95 -29.89
CA SER A 464 -3.01 -4.48 -29.88
C SER A 464 -4.28 -3.86 -30.46
N ASN A 465 -4.97 -4.57 -31.34
CA ASN A 465 -6.11 -4.04 -32.09
C ASN A 465 -7.11 -5.11 -32.55
N GLY A 466 -6.93 -6.38 -32.17
CA GLY A 466 -7.78 -7.49 -32.60
C GLY A 466 -7.62 -7.90 -34.06
N ALA A 467 -6.64 -7.36 -34.81
CA ALA A 467 -6.49 -7.66 -36.23
C ALA A 467 -6.10 -9.13 -36.48
N PHE A 468 -6.77 -9.76 -37.45
CA PHE A 468 -6.51 -11.14 -37.88
C PHE A 468 -5.43 -11.19 -38.97
N SER A 469 -4.53 -12.17 -38.87
CA SER A 469 -3.52 -12.50 -39.87
C SER A 469 -3.59 -14.00 -40.16
N PRO A 470 -3.96 -14.44 -41.38
CA PRO A 470 -4.04 -15.86 -41.70
C PRO A 470 -2.65 -16.51 -41.65
N HIS A 471 -2.59 -17.82 -41.40
CA HIS A 471 -1.33 -18.58 -41.55
C HIS A 471 -0.76 -18.39 -42.95
N ALA A 472 0.56 -18.20 -43.04
CA ALA A 472 1.22 -18.11 -44.34
C ALA A 472 1.01 -19.43 -45.10
N LYS A 473 0.60 -19.36 -46.38
CA LYS A 473 0.32 -20.55 -47.20
C LYS A 473 1.50 -21.50 -47.37
N ASN A 474 2.72 -21.09 -47.01
CA ASN A 474 3.94 -21.90 -47.04
C ASN A 474 4.81 -21.58 -45.81
N ALA A 475 5.14 -22.63 -45.05
CA ALA A 475 6.15 -22.78 -43.98
C ALA A 475 5.56 -23.09 -42.60
N ASP A 476 5.65 -24.38 -42.22
CA ASP A 476 6.02 -24.96 -40.92
C ASP A 476 5.46 -24.41 -39.60
N ASP A 477 4.37 -23.64 -39.62
CA ASP A 477 3.73 -23.07 -38.41
C ASP A 477 2.34 -23.65 -38.08
N VAL A 478 2.06 -24.89 -38.53
CA VAL A 478 0.97 -25.72 -38.01
C VAL A 478 1.56 -26.60 -36.88
N PRO A 479 0.88 -26.77 -35.73
CA PRO A 479 1.43 -27.37 -34.50
C PRO A 479 2.16 -28.71 -34.67
#